data_AF-A0A1V2H6J0-F1
#
_entry.id   AF-A0A1V2H6J0-F1
#
_cell.length_a   1.000
_cell.length_b   1.000
_cell.length_c   1.000
_cell.angle_alpha   90.00
_cell.angle_beta   90.00
_cell.angle_gamma   90.00
#
_symmetry.space_group_name_H-M   'P 1'
#
loop_
_entity.id
_entity.type
_entity.pdbx_description
1 polymer ?
#
loop_
_entity_poly.entity_id
_entity_poly.type
_entity_poly.pdbx_seq_one_letter_code
_entity_poly.pdbx_strand_id
1 'polypeptide(L)'
;MQAIAAAPLLRSALLDLEQWKTAVTQRMRDYAAAELLLRAMPGDPGAATAFAARGERLMDAINERQRRETAIRALRHLLEVAAR
;
A
#
# COMPACT_ATOMS: atom_id res chain seq x y z
N MET A 1 14.50 -15.16 -26.21
CA MET A 1 14.62 -13.68 -26.22
C MET A 1 13.65 -12.95 -25.28
N GLN A 2 12.48 -13.51 -24.89
CA GLN A 2 11.49 -12.78 -24.08
C GLN A 2 11.82 -12.62 -22.58
N ALA A 3 12.58 -13.55 -21.97
CA ALA A 3 12.91 -13.51 -20.55
C ALA A 3 13.78 -12.29 -20.13
N ILE A 4 14.62 -11.78 -21.04
CA ILE A 4 15.53 -10.66 -20.76
C ILE A 4 14.76 -9.32 -20.66
N ALA A 5 13.64 -9.19 -21.37
CA ALA A 5 12.82 -7.97 -21.39
C ALA A 5 11.91 -7.80 -20.16
N ALA A 6 11.63 -8.88 -19.41
CA ALA A 6 10.69 -8.85 -18.30
C ALA A 6 11.32 -8.60 -16.93
N ALA A 7 12.63 -8.85 -16.77
CA ALA A 7 13.35 -8.58 -15.52
C ALA A 7 13.29 -7.07 -15.11
N PRO A 8 13.39 -6.10 -16.03
CA PRO A 8 13.17 -4.69 -15.71
C PRO A 8 11.75 -4.37 -15.21
N LEU A 9 10.73 -5.00 -15.81
CA LEU A 9 9.32 -4.79 -15.41
C LEU A 9 9.07 -5.33 -14.00
N LEU A 10 9.56 -6.54 -13.70
CA LEU A 10 9.44 -7.11 -12.35
C LEU A 10 10.21 -6.27 -11.32
N ARG A 11 11.41 -5.78 -11.66
CA ARG A 11 12.19 -4.91 -10.79
C ARG A 11 11.45 -3.60 -10.50
N SER A 12 10.87 -2.95 -11.51
CA SER A 12 10.09 -1.73 -11.34
C SER A 12 8.86 -1.97 -10.46
N ALA A 13 8.13 -3.06 -10.68
CA ALA A 13 6.97 -3.41 -9.86
C ALA A 13 7.35 -3.66 -8.38
N LEU A 14 8.49 -4.31 -8.12
CA LEU A 14 8.99 -4.53 -6.76
C LEU A 14 9.40 -3.21 -6.06
N LEU A 15 10.01 -2.28 -6.80
CA LEU A 15 10.35 -0.95 -6.26
C LEU A 15 9.08 -0.14 -5.92
N ASP A 16 8.08 -0.16 -6.80
CA ASP A 16 6.78 0.48 -6.57
C ASP A 16 6.08 -0.14 -5.34
N LEU A 17 6.11 -1.47 -5.19
CA LEU A 17 5.57 -2.13 -3.99
C LEU A 17 6.26 -1.66 -2.70
N GLU A 18 7.58 -1.44 -2.71
CA GLU A 18 8.31 -0.96 -1.53
C GLU A 18 7.92 0.48 -1.15
N GLN A 19 7.66 1.32 -2.15
CA GLN A 19 7.13 2.67 -1.92
C GLN A 19 5.75 2.60 -1.25
N TRP A 20 4.88 1.67 -1.66
CA TRP A 20 3.58 1.48 -1.02
C TRP A 20 3.64 0.89 0.39
N LYS A 21 4.61 0.02 0.70
CA LYS A 21 4.85 -0.38 2.09
C LYS A 21 5.25 0.81 2.97
N THR A 22 6.10 1.69 2.44
CA THR A 22 6.48 2.93 3.12
C THR A 22 5.27 3.84 3.32
N ALA A 23 4.42 3.98 2.29
CA ALA A 23 3.18 4.75 2.38
C ALA A 23 2.22 4.19 3.44
N VAL A 24 1.98 2.87 3.46
CA VAL A 24 1.16 2.22 4.50
C VAL A 24 1.71 2.51 5.89
N THR A 25 3.03 2.39 6.07
CA THR A 25 3.69 2.69 7.35
C THR A 25 3.45 4.13 7.79
N GLN A 26 3.58 5.09 6.88
CA GLN A 26 3.29 6.49 7.19
C GLN A 26 1.81 6.69 7.52
N ARG A 27 0.89 6.10 6.74
CA ARG A 27 -0.55 6.22 7.00
C ARG A 27 -0.99 5.59 8.32
N MET A 28 -0.36 4.49 8.74
CA MET A 28 -0.62 3.90 10.06
C MET A 28 -0.23 4.87 11.18
N ARG A 29 0.92 5.56 11.06
CA ARG A 29 1.33 6.58 12.03
C ARG A 29 0.36 7.76 12.05
N ASP A 30 -0.04 8.22 10.87
CA ASP A 30 -1.01 9.30 10.73
C ASP A 30 -2.35 8.94 11.39
N TYR A 31 -2.84 7.71 11.16
CA TYR A 31 -4.07 7.18 11.75
C TYR A 31 -3.96 7.07 13.27
N ALA A 32 -2.88 6.48 13.79
CA ALA A 32 -2.66 6.37 15.23
C ALA A 32 -2.61 7.75 15.92
N ALA A 33 -1.99 8.75 15.28
CA ALA A 33 -1.99 10.12 15.81
C ALA A 33 -3.41 10.74 15.85
N ALA A 34 -4.23 10.48 14.83
CA ALA A 34 -5.62 10.94 14.81
C ALA A 34 -6.48 10.20 15.85
N GLU A 35 -6.21 8.92 16.09
CA GLU A 35 -6.87 8.13 17.14
C GLU A 35 -6.58 8.71 18.53
N LEU A 36 -5.32 9.05 18.80
CA LEU A 36 -4.93 9.67 20.07
C LEU A 36 -5.63 11.02 20.27
N LEU A 37 -5.74 11.83 19.21
CA LEU A 37 -6.46 13.10 19.25
C LEU A 37 -7.94 12.91 19.57
N LEU A 38 -8.60 11.95 18.91
CA LEU A 38 -10.00 11.62 19.15
C LEU A 38 -10.22 11.10 20.58
N ARG A 39 -9.32 10.27 21.10
CA ARG A 39 -9.39 9.80 22.50
C ARG A 39 -9.22 10.93 23.51
N ALA A 40 -8.39 11.93 23.20
CA ALA A 40 -8.21 13.11 24.05
C ALA A 40 -9.42 14.07 23.98
N MET A 41 -10.12 14.12 22.84
CA MET A 41 -11.25 15.02 22.59
C MET A 41 -12.44 14.28 21.94
N PRO A 42 -13.11 13.37 22.68
CA PRO A 42 -14.11 12.45 22.10
C PRO A 42 -15.39 13.13 21.59
N GLY A 43 -15.65 14.37 22.03
CA GLY A 43 -16.78 15.17 21.57
C GLY A 43 -16.42 16.20 20.48
N ASP A 44 -15.14 16.30 20.09
CA ASP A 44 -14.72 17.27 19.06
C ASP A 44 -15.04 16.72 17.65
N PRO A 45 -15.93 17.37 16.88
CA PRO A 45 -16.24 16.96 15.51
C PRO A 45 -15.02 17.01 14.59
N GLY A 46 -14.07 17.91 14.88
CA GLY A 46 -12.82 18.03 14.13
C GLY A 46 -11.96 16.77 14.26
N ALA A 47 -11.73 16.32 15.50
CA ALA A 47 -11.01 15.09 15.79
C ALA A 47 -11.67 13.85 15.18
N ALA A 48 -13.01 13.74 15.25
CA ALA A 48 -13.75 12.64 14.64
C ALA A 48 -13.60 12.62 13.11
N THR A 49 -13.73 13.78 12.47
CA THR A 49 -13.55 13.93 11.01
C THR A 49 -12.12 13.59 10.59
N ALA A 50 -11.12 14.06 11.33
CA ALA A 50 -9.72 13.78 11.04
C ALA A 50 -9.41 12.28 11.16
N PHE A 51 -9.92 11.63 12.20
CA PHE A 51 -9.77 10.18 12.40
C PHE A 51 -10.37 9.38 11.25
N ALA A 52 -11.62 9.68 10.86
CA ALA A 52 -12.28 9.02 9.74
C ALA A 52 -11.48 9.18 8.43
N ALA A 53 -11.12 10.42 8.07
CA ALA A 53 -10.38 10.69 6.84
C ALA A 53 -8.98 10.04 6.81
N ARG A 54 -8.31 9.94 7.96
CA ARG A 54 -7.02 9.24 8.08
C ARG A 54 -7.20 7.72 7.95
N GLY A 55 -8.29 7.18 8.49
CA GLY A 55 -8.69 5.78 8.35
C GLY A 55 -8.93 5.39 6.89
N GLU A 56 -9.72 6.19 6.16
CA GLU A 56 -9.98 5.97 4.72
C GLU A 56 -8.66 5.93 3.93
N ARG A 57 -7.78 6.92 4.13
CA ARG A 57 -6.48 6.97 3.44
C ARG A 57 -5.57 5.79 3.76
N LEU A 58 -5.63 5.25 4.99
CA LEU A 58 -4.90 4.04 5.37
C LEU A 58 -5.47 2.83 4.63
N MET A 59 -6.79 2.68 4.59
CA MET A 59 -7.45 1.59 3.89
C MET A 59 -7.14 1.61 2.39
N ASP A 60 -7.17 2.79 1.76
CA ASP A 60 -6.79 2.95 0.36
C ASP A 60 -5.34 2.48 0.12
N ALA A 61 -4.41 2.86 0.99
CA ALA A 61 -3.02 2.44 0.87
C ALA A 61 -2.83 0.93 1.07
N ILE A 62 -3.56 0.31 1.99
CA ILE A 62 -3.54 -1.14 2.21
C ILE A 62 -4.07 -1.87 0.98
N ASN A 63 -5.22 -1.44 0.46
CA ASN A 63 -5.84 -2.03 -0.72
C ASN A 63 -4.92 -1.94 -1.94
N GLU A 64 -4.30 -0.78 -2.13
CA GLU A 64 -3.45 -0.50 -3.28
C GLU A 64 -2.09 -1.22 -3.21
N ARG A 65 -1.57 -1.45 -1.99
CA ARG A 65 -0.46 -2.40 -1.74
C ARG A 65 -0.88 -3.83 -2.11
N GLN A 66 -2.02 -4.30 -1.61
CA GLN A 66 -2.49 -5.68 -1.85
C GLN A 66 -2.72 -5.95 -3.35
N ARG A 67 -3.24 -4.97 -4.09
CA ARG A 67 -3.40 -5.03 -5.54
C ARG A 67 -2.05 -5.25 -6.25
N ARG A 68 -1.02 -4.50 -5.86
CA ARG A 68 0.34 -4.63 -6.40
C ARG A 68 0.97 -5.98 -6.11
N GLU A 69 0.86 -6.45 -4.87
CA GLU A 69 1.38 -7.78 -4.51
C GLU A 69 0.76 -8.88 -5.36
N THR A 70 -0.54 -8.78 -5.61
CA THR A 70 -1.26 -9.72 -6.48
C THR A 70 -0.77 -9.64 -7.92
N ALA A 71 -0.59 -8.43 -8.46
CA ALA A 71 -0.04 -8.24 -9.80
C ALA A 71 1.39 -8.79 -9.95
N ILE A 72 2.25 -8.59 -8.94
CA ILE A 72 3.62 -9.12 -8.92
C ILE A 72 3.62 -10.65 -8.88
N ARG A 73 2.75 -11.27 -8.08
CA ARG A 73 2.59 -12.73 -8.06
C ARG A 73 2.19 -13.27 -9.44
N ALA A 74 1.23 -12.61 -10.10
CA ALA A 74 0.82 -12.97 -11.45
C ALA A 74 1.95 -12.81 -12.47
N LEU A 75 2.69 -11.70 -12.42
CA LEU A 75 3.86 -11.48 -13.29
C LEU A 75 4.93 -12.55 -13.11
N ARG A 76 5.27 -12.90 -11.86
CA ARG A 76 6.25 -13.97 -11.57
C ARG A 76 5.80 -15.30 -12.17
N HIS A 77 4.54 -15.67 -11.97
CA HIS A 77 4.00 -16.91 -12.50
C HIS A 77 4.08 -16.97 -14.03
N LEU A 78 3.72 -15.89 -14.73
CA LEU A 78 3.82 -15.83 -16.19
C LEU A 78 5.27 -16.00 -16.69
N LEU A 79 6.23 -15.43 -15.98
CA LEU A 79 7.66 -15.56 -16.32
C LEU A 79 8.19 -16.97 -16.05
N GLU A 80 7.76 -17.60 -14.97
CA GLU A 80 8.10 -18.99 -14.67
C GLU A 80 7.55 -19.96 -15.73
N VAL A 81 6.34 -19.72 -16.22
CA VAL A 81 5.75 -20.52 -17.30
C VAL A 81 6.46 -20.27 -18.64
N ALA A 82 6.74 -19.01 -18.98
CA ALA A 82 7.39 -18.65 -20.24
C ALA A 82 8.89 -19.05 -20.33
N ALA A 83 9.51 -19.40 -19.19
CA ALA A 83 10.89 -19.89 -19.13
C ALA A 83 11.02 -21.41 -19.28
N ARG A 84 9.89 -22.14 -19.32
CA ARG A 84 9.83 -23.59 -19.60
C ARG A 84 9.65 -23.84 -21.10
#